data_AF-A0A3D9BMZ0-F1
#
_entry.id   AF-A0A3D9BMZ0-F1
#
_cell.length_a   1.000
_cell.length_b   1.000
_cell.length_c   1.000
_cell.angle_alpha   90.00
_cell.angle_beta   90.00
_cell.angle_gamma   90.00
#
_symmetry.space_group_name_H-M   'P 1'
#
loop_
_entity.id
_entity.type
_entity.pdbx_description
1 polymer ?
#
loop_
_entity_poly.entity_id
_entity_poly.type
_entity_poly.pdbx_seq_one_letter_code
_entity_poly.pdbx_strand_id
1 'polypeptide(L)'
;MEEFKEFLKSRRIALIISVIYVGLGTTAVCSVYGSDFLYGEWAGYVLLITAPVTFISFFYRFVDANIFPVLVIQFIMFIITFLILSLFIKKKK
;
A
#
# COMPACT_ATOMS: atom_id res chain seq x y z
N MET A 1 -16.06 1.55 20.14
CA MET A 1 -15.10 0.52 19.68
C MET A 1 -15.79 -0.59 18.89
N GLU A 2 -17.00 -1.04 19.31
CA GLU A 2 -17.79 -2.04 18.57
C GLU A 2 -18.19 -1.57 17.17
N GLU A 3 -18.66 -0.33 17.01
CA GLU A 3 -19.03 0.23 15.69
C GLU A 3 -17.88 0.16 14.68
N PHE A 4 -16.65 0.42 15.11
CA PHE A 4 -15.46 0.32 14.26
C PHE A 4 -15.17 -1.13 13.86
N LYS A 5 -15.32 -2.08 14.80
CA LYS A 5 -15.16 -3.52 14.49
C LYS A 5 -16.21 -3.99 13.50
N GLU A 6 -17.46 -3.54 13.64
CA GLU A 6 -18.53 -3.85 12.68
C GLU A 6 -18.29 -3.23 11.31
N PHE A 7 -17.81 -1.98 11.29
CA PHE A 7 -17.41 -1.29 10.07
C PHE A 7 -16.34 -2.10 9.31
N LEU A 8 -15.27 -2.52 9.98
CA LEU A 8 -14.22 -3.36 9.37
C LEU A 8 -14.74 -4.73 8.95
N LYS A 9 -15.57 -5.38 9.78
CA LYS A 9 -16.16 -6.70 9.47
C LYS A 9 -17.03 -6.64 8.21
N SER A 10 -17.81 -5.57 8.04
CA SER A 10 -18.65 -5.36 6.86
C SER A 10 -17.85 -5.12 5.57
N ARG A 11 -16.63 -4.58 5.69
CA ARG A 11 -15.73 -4.19 4.59
C ARG A 11 -14.47 -5.07 4.53
N ARG A 12 -14.54 -6.28 5.08
CA ARG A 12 -13.38 -7.20 5.20
C ARG A 12 -12.68 -7.44 3.86
N ILE A 13 -13.44 -7.56 2.78
CA ILE A 13 -12.88 -7.77 1.43
C ILE A 13 -12.08 -6.54 0.99
N ALA A 14 -12.63 -5.33 1.14
CA ALA A 14 -11.92 -4.10 0.84
C ALA A 14 -10.63 -3.96 1.66
N LEU A 15 -10.68 -4.34 2.94
CA LEU A 15 -9.51 -4.34 3.82
C LEU A 15 -8.43 -5.32 3.37
N ILE A 16 -8.80 -6.54 2.98
CA ILE A 16 -7.84 -7.54 2.50
C ILE A 16 -7.18 -7.06 1.20
N ILE A 17 -7.98 -6.55 0.26
CA ILE A 17 -7.46 -6.04 -1.02
C ILE A 17 -6.52 -4.86 -0.77
N SER A 18 -6.88 -3.92 0.10
CA SER A 18 -6.01 -2.78 0.40
C SER A 18 -4.70 -3.21 1.09
N VAL A 19 -4.75 -4.17 2.02
CA VAL A 19 -3.55 -4.73 2.66
C VAL A 19 -2.63 -5.37 1.62
N ILE A 20 -3.17 -6.22 0.74
CA ILE A 20 -2.35 -6.93 -0.26
C ILE A 20 -1.78 -5.93 -1.27
N TYR A 21 -2.62 -5.07 -1.85
CA TYR A 21 -2.21 -4.17 -2.91
C TYR A 21 -1.20 -3.12 -2.43
N VAL A 22 -1.47 -2.45 -1.32
CA VAL A 22 -0.56 -1.45 -0.75
C VAL A 22 0.64 -2.10 -0.07
N GLY A 23 0.46 -3.28 0.53
CA GLY A 23 1.56 -4.06 1.11
C GLY A 23 2.58 -4.49 0.07
N LEU A 24 2.13 -5.00 -1.08
CA LEU A 24 3.01 -5.32 -2.22
C LEU A 24 3.77 -4.09 -2.70
N GLY A 25 3.09 -2.96 -2.86
CA GLY A 25 3.72 -1.70 -3.26
C GLY A 25 4.74 -1.20 -2.23
N THR A 26 4.44 -1.32 -0.95
CA THR A 26 5.34 -0.96 0.15
C THR A 26 6.60 -1.81 0.11
N THR A 27 6.45 -3.14 0.02
CA THR A 27 7.57 -4.08 -0.05
C THR A 27 8.43 -3.80 -1.29
N ALA A 28 7.81 -3.49 -2.43
CA ALA A 28 8.54 -3.14 -3.65
C ALA A 28 9.33 -1.83 -3.50
N VAL A 29 8.72 -0.74 -3.00
CA VAL A 29 9.44 0.53 -2.78
C VAL A 29 10.57 0.36 -1.77
N CYS A 30 10.40 -0.44 -0.73
CA CYS A 30 11.46 -0.74 0.24
C CYS A 30 12.56 -1.69 -0.28
N SER A 31 12.49 -2.10 -1.56
CA SER A 31 13.41 -3.04 -2.19
C SER A 31 14.01 -2.49 -3.49
N VAL A 32 13.91 -1.19 -3.75
CA VAL A 32 14.42 -0.58 -5.00
C VAL A 32 15.87 -0.14 -4.90
N TYR A 33 16.40 0.05 -3.70
CA TYR A 33 17.74 0.55 -3.51
C TYR A 33 18.71 -0.62 -3.40
N GLY A 34 19.88 -0.54 -4.04
CA GLY A 34 20.82 -1.66 -4.11
C GLY A 34 21.31 -2.21 -2.76
N SER A 35 21.20 -1.41 -1.70
CA SER A 35 21.55 -1.79 -0.32
C SER A 35 20.39 -2.41 0.47
N ASP A 36 19.17 -2.48 -0.10
CA ASP A 36 17.99 -2.99 0.59
C ASP A 36 18.06 -4.53 0.70
N PHE A 37 17.58 -5.07 1.82
CA PHE A 37 17.64 -6.51 2.10
C PHE A 37 16.97 -7.39 1.04
N LEU A 38 15.87 -6.89 0.44
CA LEU A 38 15.11 -7.61 -0.59
C LEU A 38 15.35 -7.05 -2.00
N TYR A 39 16.45 -6.31 -2.21
CA TYR A 39 16.73 -5.70 -3.51
C TYR A 39 16.68 -6.70 -4.67
N GLY A 40 16.01 -6.31 -5.76
CA GLY A 40 15.99 -7.10 -6.99
C GLY A 40 15.05 -6.55 -8.06
N GLU A 41 15.22 -7.04 -9.29
CA GLU A 41 14.44 -6.61 -10.47
C GLU A 41 12.93 -6.82 -10.31
N TRP A 42 12.53 -7.81 -9.50
CA TRP A 42 11.13 -8.09 -9.16
C TRP A 42 10.41 -6.85 -8.61
N ALA A 43 11.12 -5.99 -7.88
CA ALA A 43 10.56 -4.76 -7.31
C ALA A 43 10.05 -3.83 -8.41
N GLY A 44 10.78 -3.70 -9.52
CA GLY A 44 10.37 -2.88 -10.66
C GLY A 44 9.03 -3.31 -11.26
N TYR A 45 8.82 -4.62 -11.45
CA TYR A 45 7.55 -5.15 -11.97
C TYR A 45 6.38 -4.92 -11.01
N VAL A 46 6.61 -5.09 -9.70
CA VAL A 46 5.56 -4.85 -8.69
C VAL A 46 5.23 -3.37 -8.59
N LEU A 47 6.21 -2.47 -8.73
CA LEU A 47 5.98 -1.02 -8.75
C LEU A 47 5.13 -0.59 -9.92
N LEU A 48 5.30 -1.19 -11.11
CA LEU A 48 4.45 -0.89 -12.25
C LEU A 48 2.98 -1.23 -11.98
N ILE A 49 2.73 -2.39 -11.36
CA ILE A 49 1.37 -2.84 -11.02
C ILE A 49 0.76 -2.00 -9.90
N THR A 50 1.59 -1.54 -8.96
CA THR A 50 1.17 -0.78 -7.77
C THR A 50 1.39 0.73 -7.91
N ALA A 51 1.72 1.21 -9.11
CA ALA A 51 2.13 2.58 -9.37
C ALA A 51 1.19 3.63 -8.77
N PRO A 52 -0.15 3.51 -8.86
CA PRO A 52 -1.05 4.51 -8.27
C PRO A 52 -0.86 4.74 -6.77
N VAL A 53 -0.43 3.71 -6.02
CA VAL A 53 -0.23 3.80 -4.56
C VAL A 53 1.23 3.98 -4.17
N THR A 54 2.18 3.68 -5.06
CA THR A 54 3.63 3.80 -4.81
C THR A 54 4.27 5.03 -5.43
N PHE A 55 3.58 5.76 -6.32
CA PHE A 55 4.19 6.85 -7.11
C PHE A 55 4.94 7.87 -6.23
N ILE A 56 4.27 8.43 -5.22
CA ILE A 56 4.86 9.47 -4.36
C ILE A 56 6.02 8.91 -3.53
N SER A 57 5.83 7.74 -2.91
CA SER A 57 6.84 7.13 -2.05
C SER A 57 8.06 6.64 -2.85
N PHE A 58 7.87 6.23 -4.09
CA PHE A 58 8.97 5.88 -5.01
C PHE A 58 9.87 7.08 -5.29
N PHE A 59 9.31 8.26 -5.58
CA PHE A 59 10.12 9.47 -5.76
C PHE A 59 10.91 9.83 -4.51
N TYR A 60 10.32 9.72 -3.32
CA TYR A 60 11.05 9.91 -2.07
C TYR A 60 12.22 8.93 -1.93
N ARG A 61 11.98 7.64 -2.22
CA ARG A 61 13.01 6.60 -2.15
C ARG A 61 14.12 6.78 -3.20
N PHE A 62 13.81 7.44 -4.32
CA PHE A 62 14.78 7.75 -5.36
C PHE A 62 15.74 8.88 -4.96
N VAL A 63 15.25 9.87 -4.21
CA VAL A 63 16.07 11.02 -3.77
C VAL A 63 16.73 10.82 -2.40
N ASP A 64 16.17 9.97 -1.54
CA ASP A 64 16.66 9.71 -0.20
C ASP A 64 16.67 8.21 0.11
N ALA A 65 17.76 7.75 0.73
CA ALA A 65 17.94 6.38 1.18
C ALA A 65 17.00 5.99 2.34
N ASN A 66 16.42 6.97 3.03
CA ASN A 66 15.62 6.78 4.23
C ASN A 66 14.24 6.13 3.96
N ILE A 67 13.95 5.05 4.66
CA ILE A 67 12.71 4.28 4.52
C ILE A 67 11.55 4.88 5.33
N PHE A 68 11.83 5.68 6.37
CA PHE A 68 10.78 6.17 7.26
C PHE A 68 9.70 7.01 6.56
N PRO A 69 10.05 7.99 5.68
CA PRO A 69 9.04 8.74 4.92
C PRO A 69 8.18 7.84 4.03
N VAL A 70 8.78 6.80 3.42
CA VAL A 70 8.07 5.83 2.59
C VAL A 70 6.98 5.11 3.39
N LEU A 71 7.30 4.63 4.59
CA LEU A 71 6.33 3.92 5.43
C LEU A 71 5.15 4.80 5.85
N VAL A 72 5.40 6.08 6.15
CA VAL A 72 4.35 7.04 6.49
C VAL A 72 3.43 7.27 5.29
N ILE A 73 3.99 7.52 4.10
CA ILE A 73 3.22 7.71 2.87
C ILE A 73 2.40 6.46 2.56
N GLN A 74 3.00 5.28 2.66
CA GLN A 74 2.31 4.01 2.39
C GLN A 74 1.17 3.74 3.38
N PHE A 75 1.34 4.10 4.65
CA PHE A 75 0.25 3.98 5.63
C PHE A 75 -0.93 4.91 5.29
N ILE A 76 -0.66 6.14 4.86
CA ILE A 76 -1.71 7.07 4.39
C ILE A 76 -2.38 6.50 3.13
N MET A 77 -1.60 6.01 2.17
CA MET A 77 -2.13 5.41 0.94
C MET A 77 -2.95 4.15 1.21
N PHE A 78 -2.60 3.37 2.23
CA PHE A 78 -3.40 2.24 2.70
C PHE A 78 -4.78 2.69 3.19
N ILE A 79 -4.85 3.73 4.03
CA ILE A 79 -6.11 4.28 4.51
C ILE A 79 -6.96 4.79 3.34
N ILE A 80 -6.36 5.57 2.43
CA ILE A 80 -7.06 6.11 1.25
C ILE A 80 -7.59 4.97 0.38
N THR A 81 -6.75 3.99 0.05
CA THR A 81 -7.14 2.83 -0.77
C THR A 81 -8.27 2.04 -0.12
N PHE A 82 -8.17 1.80 1.19
CA PHE A 82 -9.21 1.10 1.94
C PHE A 82 -10.55 1.84 1.91
N LEU A 83 -10.53 3.17 2.12
CA LEU A 83 -11.75 4.00 2.08
C LEU A 83 -12.37 4.01 0.69
N ILE A 84 -11.57 4.17 -0.37
CA ILE A 84 -12.02 4.12 -1.76
C ILE A 84 -12.68 2.77 -2.05
N LEU A 85 -11.99 1.66 -1.80
CA LEU A 85 -12.54 0.32 -2.04
C LEU A 85 -13.80 0.05 -1.22
N SER A 86 -13.89 0.60 -0.01
CA SER A 86 -15.08 0.49 0.84
C SER A 86 -16.31 1.21 0.28
N LEU A 87 -16.12 2.22 -0.59
CA LEU A 87 -17.22 2.89 -1.29
C LEU A 87 -17.69 2.10 -2.52
N PHE A 88 -16.76 1.47 -3.25
CA PHE A 88 -17.07 0.73 -4.47
C PHE A 88 -17.55 -0.70 -4.23
N ILE A 89 -16.97 -1.39 -3.26
CA ILE A 89 -17.37 -2.75 -2.87
C ILE A 89 -18.60 -2.62 -1.97
N LYS A 90 -19.74 -2.33 -2.61
CA LYS A 90 -21.04 -2.38 -1.94
C LYS A 90 -21.32 -3.82 -1.56
N LYS A 91 -21.70 -4.01 -0.30
CA LYS A 91 -22.28 -5.27 0.20
C LYS A 91 -23.44 -5.61 -0.75
N LYS A 92 -23.36 -6.73 -1.49
CA LYS A 92 -24.58 -7.30 -2.08
C LYS A 92 -25.49 -7.59 -0.89
N LYS A 93 -26.64 -6.90 -0.86
CA LYS A 93 -27.71 -7.17 0.10
C LYS A 93 -28.16 -8.61 -0.04
#